data_AF-A0A7S1DFA5-F1
#
_entry.id   AF-A0A7S1DFA5-F1
#
_cell.length_a   1.000
_cell.length_b   1.000
_cell.length_c   1.000
_cell.angle_alpha   90.00
_cell.angle_beta   90.00
_cell.angle_gamma   90.00
#
_symmetry.space_group_name_H-M   'P 1'
#
loop_
_entity.id
_entity.type
_entity.pdbx_description
1 polymer ?
#
loop_
_entity_poly.entity_id
_entity_poly.type
_entity_poly.pdbx_seq_one_letter_code
_entity_poly.pdbx_strand_id
1 'polypeptide(L)'
;VDSAVDLDEGGDEATSRSPSTLPAFLQSLVGKPRAQTLPPEVYQGIFKRIGLGDHKAVLGMVIAKIVHNLRAWGDDHEVIRRTLVLLATLVQGGVGSPAGPMLLQLDATQELLRQHTGAALPFVEVPGNERFRTTLHLTLCQMLLMSPDDSEASGAFQGFMRPLLEALRSLHDADARGELFTDANRRALIGVCRYPPARARA
;
A
#
# COMPACT_ATOMS: atom_id res chain seq x y z
N VAL A 1 -1.65 -55.13 29.06
CA VAL A 1 -2.46 -54.66 30.19
C VAL A 1 -2.03 -53.22 30.39
N ASP A 2 -2.71 -52.30 29.69
CA ASP A 2 -3.76 -51.44 30.29
C ASP A 2 -3.12 -50.43 31.26
N SER A 3 -3.41 -49.14 31.26
CA SER A 3 -4.36 -48.33 30.51
C SER A 3 -4.02 -46.85 30.79
N ALA A 4 -4.71 -45.97 30.06
CA ALA A 4 -4.72 -44.51 30.12
C ALA A 4 -4.71 -43.88 31.53
N VAL A 5 -4.28 -42.62 31.62
CA VAL A 5 -5.14 -41.48 32.01
C VAL A 5 -4.39 -40.16 31.75
N ASP A 6 -5.04 -39.32 30.93
CA ASP A 6 -4.81 -37.90 30.66
C ASP A 6 -4.89 -37.03 31.93
N LEU A 7 -4.43 -35.77 31.80
CA LEU A 7 -4.96 -34.51 32.38
C LEU A 7 -3.80 -33.48 32.24
N ASP A 8 -3.65 -32.81 31.10
CA ASP A 8 -4.31 -31.55 30.71
C ASP A 8 -4.16 -30.43 31.77
N GLU A 9 -3.09 -29.64 31.63
CA GLU A 9 -3.00 -28.29 32.22
C GLU A 9 -3.12 -27.25 31.10
N GLY A 10 -4.36 -26.90 30.79
CA GLY A 10 -4.72 -25.69 30.06
C GLY A 10 -4.58 -24.46 30.96
N GLY A 11 -3.57 -23.63 30.68
CA GLY A 11 -3.43 -22.27 31.19
C GLY A 11 -3.56 -21.27 30.05
N ASP A 12 -4.74 -20.68 29.97
CA ASP A 12 -5.29 -19.85 28.90
C ASP A 12 -4.59 -18.46 28.81
N GLU A 13 -3.63 -18.28 27.91
CA GLU A 13 -3.07 -16.96 27.59
C GLU A 13 -3.90 -16.30 26.49
N ALA A 14 -4.95 -15.60 26.95
CA ALA A 14 -5.85 -14.76 26.16
C ALA A 14 -5.08 -13.63 25.42
N THR A 15 -4.44 -13.98 24.31
CA THR A 15 -3.93 -12.98 23.37
C THR A 15 -5.08 -12.57 22.46
N SER A 16 -5.55 -11.34 22.67
CA SER A 16 -6.50 -10.59 21.85
C SER A 16 -6.20 -10.70 20.34
N ARG A 17 -6.74 -11.74 19.69
CA ARG A 17 -6.67 -11.91 18.24
C ARG A 17 -7.70 -10.99 17.59
N SER A 18 -7.29 -9.78 17.23
CA SER A 18 -8.00 -9.02 16.22
C SER A 18 -8.12 -9.89 14.97
N PRO A 19 -9.34 -10.13 14.42
CA PRO A 19 -9.49 -11.01 13.27
C PRO A 19 -8.78 -10.38 12.08
N SER A 20 -7.72 -11.05 11.61
CA SER A 20 -7.03 -10.68 10.38
C SER A 20 -8.05 -10.69 9.25
N THR A 21 -8.36 -9.51 8.71
CA THR A 21 -9.42 -9.29 7.71
C THR A 21 -9.03 -9.79 6.30
N LEU A 22 -7.97 -10.59 6.21
CA LEU A 22 -7.41 -11.09 4.96
C LEU A 22 -7.76 -12.58 4.79
N PRO A 23 -8.37 -12.98 3.66
CA PRO A 23 -8.50 -14.39 3.31
C PRO A 23 -7.14 -15.09 3.32
N ALA A 24 -7.07 -16.30 3.88
CA ALA A 24 -5.83 -17.07 4.08
C ALA A 24 -4.97 -17.19 2.80
N PHE A 25 -5.63 -17.26 1.64
CA PHE A 25 -5.01 -17.27 0.32
C PHE A 25 -4.07 -16.08 0.05
N LEU A 26 -4.48 -14.85 0.41
CA LEU A 26 -3.67 -13.65 0.19
C LEU A 26 -2.52 -13.53 1.20
N GLN A 27 -2.71 -14.08 2.40
CA GLN A 27 -1.65 -14.13 3.41
C GLN A 27 -0.48 -15.00 2.95
N SER A 28 -0.76 -16.06 2.19
CA SER A 28 0.27 -16.93 1.62
C SER A 28 1.09 -16.29 0.50
N LEU A 29 0.54 -15.30 -0.21
CA LEU A 29 1.29 -14.55 -1.23
C LEU A 29 2.22 -13.49 -0.60
N VAL A 30 1.99 -13.17 0.68
CA VAL A 30 2.54 -12.02 1.41
C VAL A 30 3.54 -12.46 2.50
N GLY A 31 3.84 -13.76 2.62
CA GLY A 31 5.04 -14.26 3.31
C GLY A 31 5.11 -14.04 4.83
N LYS A 32 4.00 -13.79 5.54
CA LYS A 32 4.03 -13.76 7.02
C LYS A 32 4.27 -15.18 7.57
N PRO A 33 5.24 -15.42 8.47
CA PRO A 33 5.57 -16.76 8.91
C PRO A 33 4.58 -17.30 9.95
N ARG A 34 4.15 -18.54 9.67
CA ARG A 34 3.55 -19.59 10.52
C ARG A 34 2.03 -19.65 10.67
N ALA A 35 1.41 -20.40 9.75
CA ALA A 35 0.95 -21.78 9.97
C ALA A 35 0.92 -22.49 8.61
N GLN A 36 1.64 -23.62 8.47
CA GLN A 36 1.73 -24.49 7.27
C GLN A 36 1.28 -23.86 5.94
N THR A 37 2.14 -23.02 5.35
CA THR A 37 1.91 -22.52 3.99
C THR A 37 2.16 -23.66 3.01
N LEU A 38 1.20 -23.90 2.10
CA LEU A 38 1.40 -24.82 0.98
C LEU A 38 2.69 -24.44 0.22
N PRO A 39 3.44 -25.41 -0.31
CA PRO A 39 4.63 -25.13 -1.11
C PRO A 39 4.31 -24.14 -2.25
N PRO A 40 5.23 -23.21 -2.59
CA PRO A 40 5.00 -22.24 -3.66
C PRO A 40 4.65 -22.89 -5.00
N GLU A 41 5.09 -24.13 -5.24
CA GLU A 41 4.74 -24.94 -6.40
C GLU A 41 3.24 -25.28 -6.46
N VAL A 42 2.59 -25.45 -5.30
CA VAL A 42 1.15 -25.69 -5.21
C VAL A 42 0.36 -24.45 -5.62
N TYR A 43 0.77 -23.26 -5.18
CA TYR A 43 0.13 -22.01 -5.60
C TYR A 43 0.30 -21.75 -7.08
N GLN A 44 1.49 -21.97 -7.64
CA GLN A 44 1.70 -21.90 -9.09
C GLN A 44 0.83 -22.91 -9.85
N GLY A 45 0.69 -24.13 -9.32
CA GLY A 45 -0.20 -25.14 -9.89
C GLY A 45 -1.67 -24.72 -9.89
N ILE A 46 -2.13 -24.10 -8.80
CA ILE A 46 -3.49 -23.56 -8.68
C ILE A 46 -3.69 -22.41 -9.69
N PHE A 47 -2.79 -21.44 -9.74
CA PHE A 47 -2.91 -20.30 -10.67
C PHE A 47 -2.89 -20.69 -12.13
N LYS A 48 -2.03 -21.66 -12.51
CA LYS A 48 -2.04 -22.22 -13.86
C LYS A 48 -3.35 -22.91 -14.20
N ARG A 49 -3.93 -23.68 -13.26
CA ARG A 49 -5.21 -24.39 -13.46
C ARG A 49 -6.41 -23.45 -13.55
N ILE A 50 -6.39 -22.33 -12.83
CA ILE A 50 -7.46 -21.31 -12.88
C ILE A 50 -7.23 -20.33 -14.05
N GLY A 51 -6.12 -20.44 -14.79
CA GLY A 51 -5.81 -19.57 -15.93
C GLY A 51 -5.33 -18.18 -15.55
N LEU A 52 -4.90 -17.98 -14.30
CA LEU A 52 -4.39 -16.70 -13.78
C LEU A 52 -2.89 -16.46 -14.05
N GLY A 53 -2.19 -17.45 -14.61
CA GLY A 53 -0.78 -17.34 -14.99
C GLY A 53 0.19 -17.67 -13.85
N ASP A 54 1.36 -17.03 -13.87
CA ASP A 54 2.40 -17.18 -12.85
C ASP A 54 2.22 -16.17 -11.70
N HIS A 55 3.03 -16.29 -10.65
CA HIS A 55 2.95 -15.41 -9.49
C HIS A 55 3.10 -13.92 -9.85
N LYS A 56 3.91 -13.60 -10.88
CA LYS A 56 4.10 -12.23 -11.39
C LYS A 56 2.81 -11.69 -12.00
N ALA A 57 2.17 -12.47 -12.87
CA ALA A 57 0.94 -12.08 -13.54
C ALA A 57 -0.19 -11.84 -12.54
N VAL A 58 -0.33 -12.70 -11.52
CA VAL A 58 -1.32 -12.52 -10.46
C VAL A 58 -1.10 -11.21 -9.71
N LEU A 59 0.15 -10.93 -9.33
CA LEU A 59 0.49 -9.69 -8.64
C LEU A 59 0.21 -8.46 -9.50
N GLY A 60 0.55 -8.52 -10.79
CA GLY A 60 0.21 -7.49 -11.78
C GLY A 60 -1.29 -7.24 -11.89
N MET A 61 -2.11 -8.29 -11.95
CA MET A 61 -3.57 -8.17 -11.98
C MET A 61 -4.13 -7.52 -10.71
N VAL A 62 -3.58 -7.88 -9.55
CA VAL A 62 -4.01 -7.30 -8.26
C VAL A 62 -3.68 -5.80 -8.21
N ILE A 63 -2.46 -5.39 -8.60
CA ILE A 63 -2.08 -3.98 -8.65
C ILE A 63 -2.92 -3.22 -9.67
N ALA A 64 -3.13 -3.78 -10.87
CA ALA A 64 -3.99 -3.16 -11.88
C ALA A 64 -5.42 -2.96 -11.35
N LYS A 65 -5.95 -3.92 -10.59
CA LYS A 65 -7.27 -3.78 -9.96
C LYS A 65 -7.28 -2.72 -8.87
N ILE A 66 -6.22 -2.60 -8.06
CA ILE A 66 -6.04 -1.52 -7.09
C ILE A 66 -6.09 -0.16 -7.79
N VAL A 67 -5.29 0.03 -8.84
CA VAL A 67 -5.26 1.27 -9.62
C VAL A 67 -6.65 1.59 -10.19
N HIS A 68 -7.31 0.61 -10.80
CA HIS A 68 -8.65 0.80 -11.34
C HIS A 68 -9.67 1.16 -10.25
N ASN A 69 -9.61 0.52 -9.08
CA ASN A 69 -10.51 0.83 -7.97
C ASN A 69 -10.33 2.27 -7.49
N LEU A 70 -9.09 2.73 -7.33
CA LEU A 70 -8.78 4.10 -6.92
C LEU A 70 -9.19 5.15 -7.97
N ARG A 71 -9.25 4.77 -9.26
CA ARG A 71 -9.70 5.64 -10.35
C ARG A 71 -11.21 5.74 -10.46
N ALA A 72 -11.91 4.60 -10.40
CA ALA A 72 -13.33 4.52 -10.70
C ALA A 72 -14.23 4.78 -9.48
N TRP A 73 -13.76 4.51 -8.26
CA TRP A 73 -14.59 4.55 -7.04
C TRP A 73 -14.15 5.66 -6.08
N GLY A 74 -13.81 6.83 -6.62
CA GLY A 74 -13.30 7.96 -5.83
C GLY A 74 -14.27 8.48 -4.75
N ASP A 75 -15.58 8.25 -4.95
CA ASP A 75 -16.64 8.68 -4.04
C ASP A 75 -17.01 7.61 -3.00
N ASP A 76 -16.59 6.36 -3.18
CA ASP A 76 -16.90 5.27 -2.25
C ASP A 76 -15.76 5.07 -1.24
N HIS A 77 -15.95 5.64 -0.05
CA HIS A 77 -14.97 5.59 1.03
C HIS A 77 -14.63 4.16 1.48
N GLU A 78 -15.57 3.21 1.40
CA GLU A 78 -15.34 1.85 1.86
C GLU A 78 -14.52 1.06 0.83
N VAL A 79 -14.80 1.24 -0.46
CA VAL A 79 -13.99 0.67 -1.54
C VAL A 79 -12.57 1.21 -1.48
N ILE A 80 -12.38 2.52 -1.31
CA ILE A 80 -11.06 3.14 -1.16
C ILE A 80 -10.33 2.59 0.05
N ARG A 81 -11.00 2.54 1.22
CA ARG A 81 -10.40 2.03 2.46
C ARG A 81 -9.89 0.60 2.29
N ARG A 82 -10.73 -0.30 1.76
CA ARG A 82 -10.35 -1.71 1.54
C ARG A 82 -9.21 -1.83 0.52
N THR A 83 -9.26 -1.03 -0.54
CA THR A 83 -8.23 -1.00 -1.59
C THR A 83 -6.88 -0.53 -1.04
N LEU A 84 -6.86 0.50 -0.20
CA LEU A 84 -5.63 0.99 0.43
C LEU A 84 -5.09 0.01 1.48
N VAL A 85 -5.97 -0.65 2.24
CA VAL A 85 -5.56 -1.73 3.16
C VAL A 85 -4.91 -2.89 2.39
N LEU A 86 -5.47 -3.26 1.24
CA LEU A 86 -4.89 -4.30 0.38
C LEU A 86 -3.52 -3.87 -0.14
N LEU A 87 -3.38 -2.64 -0.66
CA LEU A 87 -2.11 -2.11 -1.12
C LEU A 87 -1.06 -2.10 0.00
N ALA A 88 -1.41 -1.58 1.18
CA ALA A 88 -0.52 -1.55 2.34
C ALA A 88 -0.10 -2.95 2.80
N THR A 89 -1.02 -3.92 2.75
CA THR A 89 -0.73 -5.32 3.09
C THR A 89 0.29 -5.93 2.13
N LEU A 90 0.10 -5.72 0.81
CA LEU A 90 1.02 -6.20 -0.21
C LEU A 90 2.41 -5.59 -0.02
N VAL A 91 2.46 -4.29 0.23
CA VAL A 91 3.71 -3.58 0.48
C VAL A 91 4.39 -4.13 1.73
N GLN A 92 3.68 -4.27 2.85
CA GLN A 92 4.27 -4.76 4.10
C GLN A 92 4.81 -6.19 4.01
N GLY A 93 4.18 -7.09 3.25
CA GLY A 93 4.74 -8.44 3.05
C GLY A 93 5.77 -8.55 1.93
N GLY A 94 5.91 -7.51 1.10
CA GLY A 94 7.01 -7.39 0.15
C GLY A 94 8.34 -7.05 0.85
N VAL A 95 8.28 -6.39 2.02
CA VAL A 95 9.49 -6.02 2.78
C VAL A 95 10.23 -7.27 3.25
N GLY A 96 11.49 -7.41 2.86
CA GLY A 96 12.33 -8.57 3.22
C GLY A 96 12.00 -9.85 2.46
N SER A 97 11.19 -9.77 1.39
CA SER A 97 10.77 -10.89 0.55
C SER A 97 11.15 -10.63 -0.91
N PRO A 98 11.43 -11.68 -1.73
CA PRO A 98 11.65 -11.52 -3.17
C PRO A 98 10.42 -10.94 -3.91
N ALA A 99 9.24 -10.94 -3.28
CA ALA A 99 8.05 -10.28 -3.82
C ALA A 99 8.14 -8.74 -3.84
N GLY A 100 8.96 -8.12 -2.98
CA GLY A 100 9.13 -6.66 -2.93
C GLY A 100 9.73 -6.08 -4.23
N PRO A 101 10.90 -6.53 -4.67
CA PRO A 101 11.47 -6.13 -5.96
C PRO A 101 10.56 -6.47 -7.14
N MET A 102 9.85 -7.60 -7.07
CA MET A 102 8.88 -8.00 -8.09
C MET A 102 7.73 -6.99 -8.23
N LEU A 103 7.21 -6.44 -7.12
CA LEU A 103 6.18 -5.39 -7.14
C LEU A 103 6.65 -4.16 -7.91
N LEU A 104 7.92 -3.75 -7.72
CA LEU A 104 8.49 -2.58 -8.38
C LEU A 104 8.74 -2.80 -9.87
N GLN A 105 8.95 -4.03 -10.31
CA GLN A 105 9.11 -4.35 -11.74
C GLN A 105 7.80 -4.36 -12.55
N LEU A 106 6.64 -4.17 -11.92
CA LEU A 106 5.36 -4.18 -12.60
C LEU A 106 5.03 -2.80 -13.19
N ASP A 107 4.62 -2.76 -14.46
CA ASP A 107 4.25 -1.52 -15.15
C ASP A 107 3.12 -0.77 -14.44
N ALA A 108 2.14 -1.51 -13.91
CA ALA A 108 1.03 -0.93 -13.15
C ALA A 108 1.50 -0.23 -11.87
N THR A 109 2.55 -0.75 -11.23
CA THR A 109 3.15 -0.14 -10.03
C THR A 109 3.93 1.11 -10.42
N GLN A 110 4.71 1.06 -11.50
CA GLN A 110 5.45 2.21 -12.02
C GLN A 110 4.51 3.34 -12.43
N GLU A 111 3.41 3.02 -13.08
CA GLU A 111 2.38 4.01 -13.42
C GLU A 111 1.72 4.59 -12.16
N LEU A 112 1.45 3.76 -11.14
CA LEU A 112 0.91 4.24 -9.87
C LEU A 112 1.88 5.19 -9.14
N LEU A 113 3.19 4.92 -9.17
CA LEU A 113 4.22 5.80 -8.61
C LEU A 113 4.33 7.11 -9.38
N ARG A 114 4.23 7.07 -10.70
CA ARG A 114 4.32 8.28 -11.55
C ARG A 114 3.05 9.12 -11.51
N GLN A 115 1.89 8.48 -11.39
CA GLN A 115 0.56 9.10 -11.48
C GLN A 115 -0.20 9.02 -10.14
N HIS A 116 0.38 9.55 -9.07
CA HIS A 116 -0.22 9.55 -7.73
C HIS A 116 -0.99 10.83 -7.38
N THR A 117 -1.11 11.78 -8.32
CA THR A 117 -1.78 13.08 -8.12
C THR A 117 -3.27 13.02 -8.47
N GLY A 118 -4.02 14.04 -8.03
CA GLY A 118 -5.46 14.16 -8.27
C GLY A 118 -5.89 14.09 -9.74
N ALA A 119 -5.01 14.45 -10.68
CA ALA A 119 -5.26 14.35 -12.12
C ALA A 119 -5.46 12.91 -12.61
N ALA A 120 -4.80 11.94 -11.96
CA ALA A 120 -4.89 10.53 -12.32
C ALA A 120 -5.64 9.67 -11.29
N LEU A 121 -5.76 10.16 -10.05
CA LEU A 121 -6.46 9.52 -8.95
C LEU A 121 -7.51 10.50 -8.40
N PRO A 122 -8.74 10.49 -8.95
CA PRO A 122 -9.79 11.46 -8.59
C PRO A 122 -10.10 11.50 -7.09
N PHE A 123 -9.98 10.36 -6.40
CA PHE A 123 -10.25 10.23 -4.96
C PHE A 123 -9.37 11.13 -4.07
N VAL A 124 -8.22 11.60 -4.58
CA VAL A 124 -7.28 12.48 -3.87
C VAL A 124 -7.84 13.89 -3.71
N GLU A 125 -8.71 14.35 -4.61
CA GLU A 125 -9.31 15.69 -4.54
C GLU A 125 -10.66 15.70 -3.81
N VAL A 126 -11.21 14.52 -3.50
CA VAL A 126 -12.52 14.40 -2.84
C VAL A 126 -12.42 14.88 -1.38
N PRO A 127 -13.25 15.86 -0.96
CA PRO A 127 -13.31 16.31 0.44
C PRO A 127 -13.71 15.17 1.37
N GLY A 128 -13.04 15.02 2.51
CA GLY A 128 -13.27 13.91 3.46
C GLY A 128 -12.35 12.70 3.27
N ASN A 129 -11.67 12.58 2.12
CA ASN A 129 -10.71 11.50 1.86
C ASN A 129 -9.29 11.79 2.37
N GLU A 130 -9.10 12.80 3.23
CA GLU A 130 -7.75 13.25 3.60
C GLU A 130 -6.91 12.17 4.30
N ARG A 131 -7.55 11.31 5.10
CA ARG A 131 -6.87 10.18 5.75
C ARG A 131 -6.39 9.16 4.73
N PHE A 132 -7.21 8.88 3.72
CA PHE A 132 -6.89 7.95 2.64
C PHE A 132 -5.74 8.46 1.77
N ARG A 133 -5.68 9.77 1.53
CA ARG A 133 -4.53 10.40 0.87
C ARG A 133 -3.25 10.14 1.64
N THR A 134 -3.22 10.39 2.94
CA THR A 134 -2.03 10.15 3.76
C THR A 134 -1.61 8.68 3.72
N THR A 135 -2.57 7.74 3.82
CA THR A 135 -2.28 6.31 3.74
C THR A 135 -1.70 5.93 2.38
N LEU A 136 -2.28 6.41 1.27
CA LEU A 136 -1.76 6.16 -0.08
C LEU A 136 -0.29 6.58 -0.18
N HIS A 137 0.01 7.85 0.11
CA HIS A 137 1.35 8.40 -0.07
C HIS A 137 2.37 7.71 0.82
N LEU A 138 2.02 7.40 2.08
CA LEU A 138 2.89 6.64 2.97
C LEU A 138 3.20 5.25 2.41
N THR A 139 2.19 4.54 1.91
CA THR A 139 2.35 3.21 1.34
C THR A 139 3.17 3.24 0.05
N LEU A 140 2.99 4.24 -0.81
CA LEU A 140 3.80 4.42 -2.02
C LEU A 140 5.26 4.74 -1.68
N CYS A 141 5.52 5.58 -0.67
CA CYS A 141 6.87 5.83 -0.19
C CYS A 141 7.53 4.57 0.35
N GLN A 142 6.82 3.78 1.16
CA GLN A 142 7.33 2.49 1.65
C GLN A 142 7.67 1.54 0.51
N MET A 143 6.83 1.50 -0.52
CA MET A 143 7.06 0.70 -1.71
C MET A 143 8.31 1.11 -2.47
N LEU A 144 8.46 2.42 -2.69
CA LEU A 144 9.63 2.99 -3.36
C LEU A 144 10.94 2.71 -2.60
N LEU A 145 10.89 2.72 -1.27
CA LEU A 145 12.04 2.46 -0.40
C LEU A 145 12.37 0.96 -0.24
N MET A 146 11.60 0.04 -0.83
CA MET A 146 11.91 -1.39 -0.76
C MET A 146 13.13 -1.79 -1.60
N SER A 147 13.38 -1.09 -2.71
CA SER A 147 14.58 -1.27 -3.54
C SER A 147 15.21 0.11 -3.78
N PRO A 148 15.97 0.62 -2.79
CA PRO A 148 16.53 1.96 -2.86
C PRO A 148 17.48 2.12 -4.06
N ASP A 149 18.26 1.07 -4.37
CA ASP A 149 19.21 1.07 -5.48
C ASP A 149 18.51 1.23 -6.84
N ASP A 150 17.41 0.50 -7.07
CA ASP A 150 16.62 0.61 -8.31
C ASP A 150 15.88 1.95 -8.40
N SER A 151 15.38 2.44 -7.26
CA SER A 151 14.67 3.72 -7.17
C SER A 151 15.58 4.91 -7.49
N GLU A 152 16.82 4.88 -7.00
CA GLU A 152 17.83 5.90 -7.32
C GLU A 152 18.27 5.80 -8.78
N ALA A 153 18.58 4.59 -9.27
CA ALA A 153 19.01 4.36 -10.65
C ALA A 153 17.95 4.78 -11.69
N SER A 154 16.67 4.57 -11.40
CA SER A 154 15.55 4.93 -12.29
C SER A 154 15.11 6.39 -12.16
N GLY A 155 15.58 7.13 -11.15
CA GLY A 155 15.08 8.46 -10.82
C GLY A 155 13.62 8.47 -10.35
N ALA A 156 13.04 7.31 -10.01
CA ALA A 156 11.65 7.17 -9.58
C ALA A 156 11.35 8.02 -8.34
N PHE A 157 12.29 8.14 -7.40
CA PHE A 157 12.15 9.01 -6.23
C PHE A 157 12.02 10.49 -6.60
N GLN A 158 12.86 10.98 -7.52
CA GLN A 158 12.79 12.37 -7.96
C GLN A 158 11.47 12.63 -8.72
N GLY A 159 11.04 11.68 -9.55
CA GLY A 159 9.74 11.74 -10.23
C GLY A 159 8.58 11.77 -9.24
N PHE A 160 8.62 10.93 -8.21
CA PHE A 160 7.61 10.87 -7.16
C PHE A 160 7.55 12.16 -6.33
N MET A 161 8.69 12.75 -5.98
CA MET A 161 8.74 13.98 -5.16
C MET A 161 8.44 15.26 -5.94
N ARG A 162 8.51 15.24 -7.29
CA ARG A 162 8.34 16.43 -8.13
C ARG A 162 7.02 17.18 -7.91
N PRO A 163 5.83 16.54 -7.90
CA PRO A 163 4.57 17.25 -7.70
C PRO A 163 4.50 17.94 -6.33
N LEU A 164 5.12 17.36 -5.29
CA LEU A 164 5.21 17.96 -3.97
C LEU A 164 6.11 19.20 -3.98
N LEU A 165 7.26 19.13 -4.65
CA LEU A 165 8.16 20.27 -4.80
C LEU A 165 7.52 21.41 -5.61
N GLU A 166 6.76 21.09 -6.65
CA GLU A 166 6.00 22.08 -7.43
C GLU A 166 4.92 22.75 -6.59
N ALA A 167 4.18 21.99 -5.77
CA ALA A 167 3.20 22.53 -4.84
C ALA A 167 3.84 23.46 -3.80
N LEU A 168 4.99 23.08 -3.24
CA LEU A 168 5.76 23.91 -2.29
C LEU A 168 6.24 25.23 -2.92
N ARG A 169 6.75 25.17 -4.16
CA ARG A 169 7.16 26.37 -4.91
C ARG A 169 5.97 27.29 -5.18
N SER A 170 4.85 26.73 -5.62
CA SER A 170 3.62 27.49 -5.85
C SER A 170 3.12 28.19 -4.58
N LEU A 171 3.19 27.52 -3.42
CA LEU A 171 2.85 28.11 -2.12
C LEU A 171 3.83 29.22 -1.71
N HIS A 172 5.13 29.03 -1.96
CA HIS A 172 6.14 30.07 -1.71
C HIS A 172 5.88 31.32 -2.56
N ASP A 173 5.60 31.15 -3.85
CA ASP A 173 5.28 32.27 -4.74
C ASP A 173 3.97 32.96 -4.34
N ALA A 174 2.99 32.20 -3.84
CA ALA A 174 1.72 32.76 -3.34
C ALA A 174 1.88 33.54 -2.04
N ASP A 175 2.80 33.13 -1.16
CA ASP A 175 3.18 33.88 0.04
C ASP A 175 3.81 35.22 -0.33
N ALA A 176 4.72 35.23 -1.31
CA ALA A 176 5.33 36.45 -1.83
C ALA A 176 4.30 37.45 -2.40
N ARG A 177 3.13 36.97 -2.85
CA ARG A 177 2.00 37.81 -3.31
C ARG A 177 1.00 38.17 -2.20
N GLY A 178 1.16 37.66 -0.98
CA GLY A 178 0.20 37.85 0.11
C GLY A 178 -1.10 37.04 -0.03
N GLU A 179 -1.12 36.03 -0.90
CA GLU A 179 -2.31 35.23 -1.25
C GLU A 179 -2.34 33.86 -0.53
N LEU A 180 -1.45 33.64 0.44
CA LEU A 180 -1.26 32.34 1.10
C LEU A 180 -2.53 31.80 1.76
N PHE A 181 -3.39 32.67 2.29
CA PHE A 181 -4.57 32.28 3.06
C PHE A 181 -5.84 32.14 2.24
N THR A 182 -5.76 32.19 0.92
CA THR A 182 -6.88 31.81 0.04
C THR A 182 -7.30 30.35 0.29
N ASP A 183 -8.57 30.02 0.08
CA ASP A 183 -9.08 28.67 0.36
C ASP A 183 -8.36 27.58 -0.43
N ALA A 184 -7.90 27.87 -1.65
CA ALA A 184 -7.10 26.96 -2.45
C ALA A 184 -5.71 26.72 -1.84
N ASN A 185 -5.00 27.80 -1.50
CA ASN A 185 -3.65 27.71 -0.93
C ASN A 185 -3.65 27.13 0.49
N ARG A 186 -4.70 27.39 1.28
CA ARG A 186 -4.90 26.76 2.59
C ARG A 186 -5.07 25.24 2.45
N ARG A 187 -5.84 24.76 1.48
CA ARG A 187 -6.00 23.31 1.23
C ARG A 187 -4.70 22.67 0.75
N ALA A 188 -3.96 23.34 -0.12
CA ALA A 188 -2.65 22.89 -0.57
C ALA A 188 -1.65 22.83 0.59
N LEU A 189 -1.59 23.87 1.44
CA LEU A 189 -0.75 23.92 2.64
C LEU A 189 -1.09 22.81 3.63
N ILE A 190 -2.38 22.59 3.92
CA ILE A 190 -2.84 21.47 4.75
C ILE A 190 -2.43 20.13 4.13
N GLY A 191 -2.54 19.99 2.80
CA GLY A 191 -2.13 18.79 2.07
C GLY A 191 -0.64 18.49 2.21
N VAL A 192 0.21 19.50 2.08
CA VAL A 192 1.67 19.39 2.26
C VAL A 192 2.02 19.09 3.71
N CYS A 193 1.45 19.81 4.68
CA CYS A 193 1.75 19.63 6.10
C CYS A 193 1.17 18.33 6.70
N ARG A 194 0.15 17.73 6.08
CA ARG A 194 -0.35 16.38 6.44
C ARG A 194 0.50 15.24 5.85
N TYR A 195 1.51 15.52 5.02
CA TYR A 195 2.54 14.55 4.66
C TYR A 195 3.41 14.31 5.91
N PRO A 196 3.26 13.17 6.60
CA PRO A 196 3.56 13.09 8.02
C PRO A 196 5.08 13.06 8.30
N PRO A 197 5.59 13.79 9.32
CA PRO A 197 6.73 13.31 10.09
C PRO A 197 6.33 12.05 10.84
N ALA A 198 7.17 11.02 10.74
CA ALA A 198 7.01 9.76 11.46
C ALA A 198 6.73 10.00 12.95
N ARG A 199 5.76 9.28 13.50
CA ARG A 199 5.49 9.23 14.94
C ARG A 199 6.78 8.85 15.69
N ALA A 200 7.38 9.80 16.39
CA ALA A 200 8.21 9.50 17.55
C ALA A 200 7.30 8.84 18.60
N ARG A 201 7.49 7.54 18.80
CA ARG A 201 6.95 6.86 19.99
C ARG A 201 7.86 7.23 21.16
N ALA A 202 7.28 7.92 22.14
CA ALA A 202 7.76 7.93 23.52
C ALA A 202 7.46 6.58 24.18
#